data_AF-A0A2Z6S3Z0-F1
#
_entry.id   AF-A0A2Z6S3Z0-F1
#
_cell.length_a   1.000
_cell.length_b   1.000
_cell.length_c   1.000
_cell.angle_alpha   90.00
_cell.angle_beta   90.00
_cell.angle_gamma   90.00
#
_symmetry.space_group_name_H-M   'P 1'
#
loop_
_entity.id
_entity.type
_entity.pdbx_description
1 polymer ?
#
loop_
_entity_poly.entity_id
_entity_poly.type
_entity_poly.pdbx_seq_one_letter_code
_entity_poly.pdbx_strand_id
1 'polypeptide(L)'
;MTASFIRVFDTNLITHSFTITIENWPSSLRAELFTILLSLIVSPHGCRVDINTDSQNSINIIQRIYNNPTFSIRDYFRLPNNNIVINNIVSIIKEKNLSLRFNKVKAHNNDYFNERIDQKCKIAHYDSTPAFVIKQ
;
A
#
# COMPACT_ATOMS: atom_id res chain seq x y z
N MET A 1 5.88 -12.26 6.17
CA MET A 1 6.27 -10.83 6.19
C MET A 1 5.05 -9.98 6.44
N THR A 2 5.19 -8.85 7.14
CA THR A 2 4.08 -7.99 7.54
C THR A 2 3.95 -6.77 6.62
N ALA A 3 2.72 -6.30 6.44
CA ALA A 3 2.39 -5.08 5.72
C ALA A 3 1.42 -4.25 6.57
N SER A 4 1.61 -2.94 6.65
CA SER A 4 0.77 -2.09 7.48
C SER A 4 0.69 -0.68 6.90
N PHE A 5 -0.48 -0.04 7.08
CA PHE A 5 -0.64 1.41 6.88
C PHE A 5 -1.44 2.00 8.03
N ILE A 6 -1.31 3.31 8.16
CA ILE A 6 -2.15 4.13 9.02
C ILE A 6 -2.82 5.20 8.19
N ARG A 7 -4.08 5.48 8.51
CA ARG A 7 -4.83 6.60 7.94
C ARG A 7 -4.77 7.77 8.89
N VAL A 8 -4.33 8.91 8.37
CA VAL A 8 -4.11 10.15 9.14
C VAL A 8 -5.02 11.25 8.58
N PHE A 9 -5.64 12.04 9.45
CA PHE A 9 -6.34 13.29 9.07
C PHE A 9 -5.33 14.44 8.91
N ASP A 10 -5.76 15.53 8.27
CA ASP A 10 -4.92 16.72 8.06
C ASP A 10 -4.36 17.32 9.37
N THR A 11 -5.02 17.06 10.51
CA THR A 11 -4.57 17.47 11.85
C THR A 11 -3.55 16.51 12.47
N ASN A 12 -2.91 15.64 11.69
CA ASN A 12 -1.99 14.58 12.14
C ASN A 12 -2.62 13.57 13.12
N LEU A 13 -3.96 13.47 13.14
CA LEU A 13 -4.67 12.52 13.97
C LEU A 13 -4.76 11.16 13.27
N ILE A 14 -4.24 10.11 13.92
CA ILE A 14 -4.40 8.73 13.45
C ILE A 14 -5.85 8.30 13.66
N THR A 15 -6.52 7.89 12.60
CA THR A 15 -7.91 7.43 12.65
C THR A 15 -8.02 5.92 12.68
N HIS A 16 -7.24 5.27 11.82
CA HIS A 16 -7.30 3.83 11.61
C HIS A 16 -5.88 3.34 11.37
N SER A 17 -5.61 2.12 11.83
CA SER A 17 -4.38 1.42 11.55
C SER A 17 -4.69 -0.01 11.16
N PHE A 18 -4.11 -0.46 10.07
CA PHE A 18 -4.30 -1.80 9.56
C PHE A 18 -2.94 -2.48 9.48
N THR A 19 -2.89 -3.73 9.94
CA THR A 19 -1.69 -4.58 9.87
C THR A 19 -2.14 -5.95 9.39
N ILE A 20 -1.43 -6.49 8.40
CA ILE A 20 -1.67 -7.82 7.85
C ILE A 20 -0.36 -8.60 7.79
N THR A 21 -0.49 -9.93 7.75
CA THR A 21 0.64 -10.84 7.54
C THR A 21 0.49 -11.54 6.19
N ILE A 22 1.53 -11.45 5.38
CA ILE A 22 1.66 -12.17 4.10
C ILE A 22 2.46 -13.44 4.37
N GLU A 23 1.77 -14.57 4.30
CA GLU A 23 2.35 -15.90 4.53
C GLU A 23 3.01 -16.44 3.26
N ASN A 24 2.29 -16.43 2.14
CA ASN A 24 2.73 -17.04 0.89
C ASN A 24 3.50 -16.05 0.00
N TRP A 25 4.69 -16.47 -0.44
CA TRP A 25 5.60 -15.71 -1.33
C TRP A 25 5.93 -14.30 -0.82
N PRO A 26 6.42 -14.15 0.43
CA PRO A 26 6.73 -12.85 0.99
C PRO A 26 7.92 -12.20 0.26
N SER A 27 7.74 -10.98 -0.24
CA SER A 27 8.83 -10.10 -0.76
C SER A 27 8.52 -8.63 -0.46
N SER A 28 9.52 -7.81 -0.08
CA SER A 28 9.28 -6.44 0.44
C SER A 28 8.32 -5.66 -0.45
N LEU A 29 8.58 -5.74 -1.76
CA LEU A 29 7.72 -5.15 -2.78
C LEU A 29 6.26 -5.61 -2.69
N ARG A 30 6.02 -6.91 -2.46
CA ARG A 30 4.66 -7.44 -2.29
C ARG A 30 3.99 -6.83 -1.06
N ALA A 31 4.70 -6.71 0.07
CA ALA A 31 4.16 -6.08 1.27
C ALA A 31 3.76 -4.62 1.00
N GLU A 32 4.64 -3.85 0.37
CA GLU A 32 4.38 -2.46 0.02
C GLU A 32 3.20 -2.30 -0.96
N LEU A 33 3.12 -3.16 -1.98
CA LEU A 33 1.99 -3.17 -2.92
C LEU A 33 0.67 -3.55 -2.24
N PHE A 34 0.68 -4.50 -1.30
CA PHE A 34 -0.51 -4.81 -0.49
C PHE A 34 -0.92 -3.66 0.41
N THR A 35 0.04 -2.95 1.01
CA THR A 35 -0.22 -1.73 1.77
C THR A 35 -0.95 -0.69 0.93
N ILE A 36 -0.48 -0.45 -0.31
CA ILE A 36 -1.16 0.44 -1.26
C ILE A 36 -2.56 -0.09 -1.57
N LEU A 37 -2.70 -1.36 -1.95
CA LEU A 37 -3.98 -1.98 -2.29
C LEU A 37 -5.02 -1.81 -1.17
N LEU A 38 -4.66 -2.13 0.06
CA LEU A 38 -5.57 -2.04 1.20
C LEU A 38 -5.96 -0.58 1.50
N SER A 39 -5.04 0.36 1.38
CA SER A 39 -5.35 1.79 1.56
C SER A 39 -6.41 2.29 0.56
N LEU A 40 -6.39 1.77 -0.67
CA LEU A 40 -7.36 2.10 -1.71
C LEU A 40 -8.71 1.41 -1.49
N ILE A 41 -8.70 0.17 -0.98
CA ILE A 41 -9.93 -0.56 -0.61
C ILE A 41 -10.71 0.20 0.46
N VAL A 42 -10.05 0.76 1.48
CA VAL A 42 -10.72 1.50 2.57
C VAL A 42 -11.08 2.95 2.21
N SER A 43 -10.56 3.48 1.11
CA SER A 43 -10.84 4.86 0.68
C SER A 43 -12.26 5.01 0.12
N PRO A 44 -12.99 6.12 0.33
CA PRO A 44 -14.32 6.29 -0.29
C PRO A 44 -14.24 6.49 -1.81
N HIS A 45 -15.35 6.32 -2.52
CA HIS A 45 -15.41 6.59 -3.96
C HIS A 45 -15.24 8.09 -4.26
N GLY A 46 -14.63 8.41 -5.40
CA GLY A 46 -14.47 9.78 -5.89
C GLY A 46 -13.48 10.64 -5.11
N CYS A 47 -12.73 10.07 -4.17
CA CYS A 47 -11.82 10.85 -3.33
C CYS A 47 -10.41 10.92 -3.90
N ARG A 48 -9.65 11.89 -3.37
CA ARG A 48 -8.20 11.93 -3.53
C ARG A 48 -7.53 11.14 -2.41
N VAL A 49 -6.55 10.31 -2.76
CA VAL A 49 -5.75 9.53 -1.82
C VAL A 49 -4.29 9.96 -1.96
N ASP A 50 -3.78 10.58 -0.91
CA ASP A 50 -2.38 10.96 -0.79
C ASP A 50 -1.64 9.82 -0.06
N ILE A 51 -0.78 9.09 -0.78
CA ILE A 51 -0.03 7.95 -0.26
C ILE A 51 1.40 8.40 0.04
N ASN A 52 1.75 8.39 1.32
CA ASN A 52 3.10 8.62 1.81
C ASN A 52 3.79 7.26 1.97
N THR A 53 4.85 7.00 1.20
CA THR A 53 5.60 5.74 1.25
C THR A 53 7.08 5.97 1.05
N ASP A 54 7.92 5.15 1.67
CA ASP A 54 9.35 5.14 1.48
C ASP A 54 9.80 4.24 0.31
N SER A 55 8.89 3.52 -0.35
CA SER A 55 9.23 2.70 -1.50
C SER A 55 9.12 3.44 -2.82
N GLN A 56 10.26 3.87 -3.35
CA GLN A 56 10.31 4.44 -4.70
C GLN A 56 9.93 3.40 -5.77
N ASN A 57 10.24 2.12 -5.53
CA ASN A 57 9.94 1.05 -6.47
C ASN A 57 8.42 0.87 -6.65
N SER A 58 7.69 0.84 -5.53
CA SER A 58 6.23 0.75 -5.53
C SER A 58 5.58 1.95 -6.23
N ILE A 59 6.07 3.17 -5.94
CA ILE A 59 5.63 4.40 -6.64
C ILE A 59 5.82 4.26 -8.15
N ASN A 60 7.04 3.90 -8.58
CA ASN A 60 7.38 3.82 -10.01
C ASN A 60 6.51 2.80 -10.74
N ILE A 61 6.27 1.62 -10.16
CA ILE A 61 5.45 0.57 -10.77
C ILE A 61 4.01 1.05 -10.97
N ILE A 62 3.39 1.61 -9.92
CA ILE A 62 1.99 2.04 -10.00
C ILE A 62 1.84 3.23 -10.93
N GLN A 63 2.70 4.25 -10.82
CA GLN A 63 2.63 5.43 -11.71
C GLN A 63 2.87 5.05 -13.17
N ARG A 64 3.81 4.15 -13.47
CA ARG A 64 4.08 3.69 -14.83
C ARG A 64 2.85 3.06 -15.47
N ILE A 65 2.06 2.30 -14.72
CA ILE A 65 0.90 1.59 -15.25
C ILE A 65 -0.32 2.50 -15.27
N TYR A 66 -0.54 3.25 -14.19
CA TYR A 66 -1.67 4.15 -14.04
C TYR A 66 -1.65 5.29 -15.07
N ASN A 67 -0.48 5.87 -15.33
CA ASN A 67 -0.33 6.98 -16.28
C ASN A 67 -0.13 6.51 -17.73
N ASN A 68 -0.08 5.20 -17.99
CA ASN A 68 0.11 4.70 -19.34
C ASN A 68 -1.23 4.27 -19.96
N PRO A 69 -1.84 5.11 -20.83
CA PRO A 69 -3.11 4.79 -21.46
C PRO A 69 -3.00 3.62 -22.45
N THR A 70 -1.78 3.28 -22.90
CA THR A 70 -1.52 2.19 -23.85
C THR A 70 -1.07 0.90 -23.16
N PHE A 71 -1.14 0.85 -21.83
CA PHE A 71 -0.75 -0.36 -21.08
C PHE A 71 -1.59 -1.56 -21.52
N SER A 72 -0.93 -2.50 -22.20
CA SER A 72 -1.60 -3.62 -22.85
C SER A 72 -1.58 -4.88 -21.97
N ILE A 73 -2.42 -5.85 -22.31
CA ILE A 73 -2.37 -7.21 -21.74
C ILE A 73 -0.98 -7.84 -21.92
N ARG A 74 -0.27 -7.54 -23.02
CA ARG A 74 1.09 -8.02 -23.24
C ARG A 74 2.08 -7.42 -22.24
N ASP A 75 1.94 -6.12 -21.95
CA ASP A 75 2.80 -5.45 -20.97
C ASP A 75 2.53 -5.96 -19.55
N TYR A 76 1.26 -6.29 -19.25
CA TYR A 76 0.87 -6.95 -18.02
C TYR A 76 1.61 -8.28 -17.80
N PHE A 77 1.63 -9.17 -18.80
CA PHE A 77 2.32 -10.46 -18.70
C PHE A 77 3.85 -10.34 -18.68
N ARG A 78 4.41 -9.18 -19.02
CA ARG A 78 5.85 -8.89 -18.89
C ARG A 78 6.23 -8.36 -17.51
N LEU A 79 5.27 -7.99 -16.66
CA LEU A 79 5.58 -7.50 -15.31
C LEU A 79 6.25 -8.61 -14.49
N PRO A 80 7.43 -8.34 -13.90
CA PRO A 80 8.12 -9.32 -13.07
C PRO A 80 7.42 -9.41 -11.70
N ASN A 81 6.72 -10.52 -11.46
CA ASN A 81 6.02 -10.87 -10.21
C ASN A 81 4.97 -9.84 -9.74
N ASN A 82 4.09 -10.25 -8.82
CA ASN A 82 3.05 -9.40 -8.20
C ASN A 82 2.05 -8.74 -9.16
N ASN A 83 2.00 -9.18 -10.42
CA ASN A 83 1.08 -8.73 -11.46
C ASN A 83 -0.38 -8.69 -11.00
N ILE A 84 -0.85 -9.72 -10.29
CA ILE A 84 -2.23 -9.79 -9.76
C ILE A 84 -2.53 -8.62 -8.80
N VAL A 85 -1.61 -8.33 -7.86
CA VAL A 85 -1.79 -7.24 -6.88
C VAL A 85 -1.81 -5.90 -7.58
N ILE A 86 -0.91 -5.71 -8.53
CA ILE A 86 -0.81 -4.49 -9.35
C ILE A 86 -2.08 -4.27 -10.16
N ASN A 87 -2.63 -5.33 -10.77
CA ASN A 87 -3.87 -5.25 -11.53
C ASN A 87 -5.04 -4.82 -10.63
N ASN A 88 -5.16 -5.41 -9.44
CA ASN A 88 -6.20 -5.05 -8.49
C ASN A 88 -6.10 -3.60 -8.04
N ILE A 89 -4.87 -3.07 -7.84
CA ILE A 89 -4.66 -1.65 -7.54
C ILE A 89 -5.23 -0.78 -8.65
N VAL A 90 -4.86 -1.04 -9.92
CA VAL A 90 -5.33 -0.25 -11.07
C VAL A 90 -6.84 -0.35 -11.25
N SER A 91 -7.41 -1.54 -11.10
CA SER A 91 -8.86 -1.77 -11.17
C SER A 91 -9.62 -0.96 -10.11
N ILE A 92 -9.18 -1.01 -8.85
CA ILE A 92 -9.82 -0.29 -7.75
C ILE A 92 -9.75 1.22 -7.94
N ILE A 93 -8.62 1.75 -8.42
CA ILE A 93 -8.50 3.19 -8.71
C ILE A 93 -9.56 3.62 -9.73
N LYS A 94 -9.73 2.83 -10.80
CA LYS A 94 -10.71 3.11 -11.86
C LYS A 94 -12.15 2.93 -11.37
N GLU A 95 -12.45 1.80 -10.74
CA GLU A 95 -13.78 1.45 -10.23
C GLU A 95 -14.29 2.47 -9.21
N LYS A 96 -13.39 2.92 -8.32
CA LYS A 96 -13.74 3.89 -7.28
C LYS A 96 -13.54 5.34 -7.71
N ASN A 97 -13.11 5.59 -8.95
CA ASN A 97 -12.79 6.92 -9.46
C ASN A 97 -11.86 7.71 -8.51
N LEU A 98 -10.75 7.09 -8.09
CA LEU A 98 -9.81 7.69 -7.14
C LEU A 98 -8.78 8.56 -7.86
N SER A 99 -8.45 9.70 -7.26
CA SER A 99 -7.29 10.51 -7.66
C SER A 99 -6.11 10.17 -6.75
N LEU A 100 -4.98 9.74 -7.31
CA LEU A 100 -3.81 9.38 -6.52
C LEU A 100 -2.72 10.44 -6.57
N ARG A 101 -2.11 10.70 -5.40
CA ARG A 101 -0.83 11.38 -5.28
C ARG A 101 0.10 10.55 -4.42
N PHE A 102 1.28 10.25 -4.97
CA PHE A 102 2.34 9.63 -4.20
C PHE A 102 3.31 10.69 -3.69
N ASN A 103 3.66 10.61 -2.41
CA ASN A 103 4.72 11.40 -1.80
C ASN A 103 5.81 10.42 -1.30
N LYS A 104 7.02 10.55 -1.85
CA LYS A 104 8.16 9.76 -1.40
C LYS A 104 8.61 10.29 -0.03
N VAL A 105 8.55 9.46 0.99
CA VAL A 105 9.11 9.74 2.31
C VAL A 105 10.52 9.18 2.40
N LYS A 106 11.43 9.84 3.13
CA LYS A 106 12.78 9.32 3.35
C LYS A 106 12.73 8.23 4.41
N ALA A 107 13.28 7.05 4.10
CA ALA A 107 13.44 5.99 5.08
C ALA A 107 14.38 6.46 6.20
N HIS A 108 14.09 6.08 7.44
CA HIS A 108 14.93 6.35 8.62
C HIS A 108 15.23 7.84 8.91
N ASN A 109 14.27 8.73 8.65
CA ASN A 109 14.40 10.16 8.97
C ASN A 109 13.57 10.58 10.19
N ASN A 110 13.35 9.66 11.13
CA ASN A 110 12.50 9.83 12.31
C ASN A 110 11.08 10.33 11.99
N ASP A 111 10.50 9.86 10.88
CA ASP A 111 9.10 10.12 10.59
C ASP A 111 8.23 9.33 11.59
N TYR A 112 7.49 10.06 12.42
CA TYR A 112 6.68 9.50 13.51
C TYR A 112 5.71 8.41 13.04
N PHE A 113 5.12 8.59 11.85
CA PHE A 113 4.14 7.68 11.31
C PHE A 113 4.79 6.41 10.76
N ASN A 114 5.91 6.54 10.05
CA ASN A 114 6.67 5.40 9.55
C ASN A 114 7.26 4.57 10.71
N GLU A 115 7.84 5.21 11.73
CA GLU A 115 8.35 4.49 12.91
C GLU A 115 7.25 3.68 13.60
N ARG A 116 6.03 4.24 13.69
CA ARG A 116 4.87 3.57 14.26
C ARG A 116 4.41 2.38 13.40
N ILE A 117 4.48 2.49 12.08
CA ILE A 117 4.23 1.38 11.15
C ILE A 117 5.28 0.29 11.35
N ASP A 118 6.57 0.63 11.39
CA ASP A 118 7.66 -0.34 11.58
C ASP A 118 7.53 -1.08 12.90
N GLN A 119 7.19 -0.38 13.98
CA GLN A 119 6.92 -1.00 15.28
C GLN A 119 5.73 -1.97 15.21
N LYS A 120 4.62 -1.59 14.56
CA LYS A 120 3.46 -2.47 14.35
C LYS A 120 3.83 -3.71 13.53
N CYS A 121 4.60 -3.53 12.45
CA CYS A 121 5.07 -4.61 11.61
C CYS A 121 5.99 -5.58 12.36
N LYS A 122 6.86 -5.06 13.25
CA LYS A 122 7.69 -5.89 14.14
C LYS A 122 6.84 -6.70 15.10
N ILE A 123 5.90 -6.07 15.81
CA ILE A 123 5.01 -6.76 16.75
C ILE A 123 4.26 -7.89 16.04
N ALA A 124 3.61 -7.59 14.91
CA ALA A 124 2.85 -8.58 14.14
C ALA A 124 3.72 -9.69 13.51
N HIS A 125 5.03 -9.47 13.33
CA HIS A 125 5.94 -10.50 12.85
C HIS A 125 6.26 -11.53 13.93
N TYR A 126 6.29 -11.12 15.20
CA TYR A 126 6.56 -11.99 16.34
C TYR A 126 5.28 -12.51 17.01
N ASP A 127 4.11 -12.00 16.63
CA ASP A 127 2.83 -12.44 17.13
C ASP A 127 2.34 -13.66 16.34
N SER A 128 2.09 -14.77 17.05
CA SER A 128 1.65 -16.05 16.47
C SER A 128 0.15 -16.06 16.12
N THR A 129 -0.56 -14.95 16.35
CA THR A 129 -2.01 -14.86 16.13
C THR A 129 -2.39 -14.59 14.65
N PRO A 130 -3.53 -15.09 14.15
CA PRO A 130 -3.87 -15.02 12.73
C PRO A 130 -4.08 -13.59 12.18
N ALA A 131 -3.85 -13.46 10.88
CA ALA A 131 -3.42 -12.27 10.13
C ALA A 131 -4.38 -11.05 10.00
N PHE A 132 -5.48 -10.94 10.75
CA PHE A 132 -6.40 -9.80 10.60
C PHE A 132 -7.11 -9.43 11.91
N VAL A 133 -6.69 -8.33 12.53
CA VAL A 133 -7.37 -7.73 13.69
C VAL A 133 -7.82 -6.32 13.33
N ILE A 134 -9.12 -6.13 13.10
CA ILE A 134 -9.73 -4.78 13.09
C ILE A 134 -9.99 -4.41 14.54
N LYS A 135 -9.23 -3.45 15.09
CA LYS A 135 -9.60 -2.81 16.36
C LYS A 135 -10.43 -1.57 16.03
N GLN A 136 -11.68 -1.56 16.48
CA GLN A 136 -12.55 -0.39 16.52
C GLN A 136 -12.15 0.52 17.69
#